data_AF-B8AR66-F1
#
_entry.id   AF-B8AR66-F1
#
_cell.length_a   1.000
_cell.length_b   1.000
_cell.length_c   1.000
_cell.angle_alpha   90.00
_cell.angle_beta   90.00
_cell.angle_gamma   90.00
#
_symmetry.space_group_name_H-M   'P 1'
#
loop_
_entity.id
_entity.type
_entity.pdbx_description
1 polymer ?
#
loop_
_entity_poly.entity_id
_entity_poly.type
_entity_poly.pdbx_seq_one_letter_code
_entity_poly.pdbx_strand_id
1 'polypeptide(L)'
;MAFWLIAAGLLLLLLRLAFAADGITGCPDSTGVLVPTLAAAHRHAIQVRKLTVFPRPEVKVMLPVAYMCYNSSGNVTKQFDGDVELNNEGVYRISNERNMFVVIGCNTVAWNQHVDSGGKGLYRNLYYAGCVTYCGDSRSAMDGKCAGVGCCHVDIPPELTNNVVTFEQWPRGD
;
A
#
# COMPACT_ATOMS: atom_id res chain seq x y z
N MET A 1 14.28 3.42 24.68
CA MET A 1 13.23 2.55 24.11
C MET A 1 13.46 2.50 22.61
N ALA A 2 13.91 1.35 22.08
CA ALA A 2 14.08 1.19 20.64
C ALA A 2 12.74 0.66 20.08
N PHE A 3 12.05 1.49 19.30
CA PHE A 3 10.87 1.08 18.55
C PHE A 3 11.33 0.63 17.17
N TRP A 4 11.07 -0.62 16.82
CA TRP A 4 11.35 -1.13 15.48
C TRP A 4 10.13 -0.90 14.61
N LEU A 5 10.28 -0.12 13.54
CA LEU A 5 9.21 0.19 12.59
C LEU A 5 9.34 -0.71 11.36
N ILE A 6 8.27 -1.42 11.06
CA ILE A 6 8.08 -2.12 9.79
C ILE A 6 7.10 -1.28 8.98
N ALA A 7 7.43 -1.03 7.73
CA ALA A 7 6.58 -0.28 6.82
C ALA A 7 6.40 -1.08 5.54
N ALA A 8 5.16 -1.20 5.09
CA ALA A 8 4.85 -1.72 3.78
C ALA A 8 3.85 -0.80 3.10
N GLY A 9 4.01 -0.62 1.79
CA GLY A 9 3.16 0.29 1.07
C GLY A 9 3.45 0.34 -0.41
N LEU A 10 2.49 0.89 -1.13
CA LEU A 10 2.64 1.22 -2.54
C LEU A 10 3.33 2.56 -2.64
N LEU A 11 4.54 2.55 -3.20
CA LEU A 11 5.30 3.77 -3.40
C LEU A 11 4.70 4.54 -4.60
N LEU A 12 4.12 5.72 -4.31
CA LEU A 12 3.55 6.64 -5.30
C LEU A 12 2.49 6.01 -6.20
N LEU A 13 1.29 5.87 -5.65
CA LEU A 13 0.18 5.23 -6.34
C LEU A 13 -0.26 5.99 -7.59
N LEU A 14 -0.11 5.34 -8.75
CA LEU A 14 -0.72 5.77 -10.01
C LEU A 14 -2.03 5.04 -10.25
N LEU A 15 -3.14 5.77 -10.21
CA LEU A 15 -4.49 5.30 -10.49
C LEU A 15 -4.85 5.59 -11.94
N ARG A 16 -5.46 4.63 -12.63
CA ARG A 16 -6.10 4.87 -13.93
C ARG A 16 -7.55 5.25 -13.70
N LEU A 17 -8.00 6.32 -14.34
CA LEU A 17 -9.40 6.74 -14.38
C LEU A 17 -10.10 5.98 -15.51
N ALA A 18 -11.12 5.19 -15.19
CA ALA A 18 -12.17 4.86 -16.15
C ALA A 18 -13.08 6.09 -16.24
N PHE A 19 -13.43 6.52 -17.45
CA PHE A 19 -14.12 7.80 -17.68
C PHE A 19 -15.36 7.99 -16.79
N ALA A 20 -15.21 8.84 -15.78
CA ALA A 20 -16.25 9.61 -15.10
C ALA A 20 -15.59 10.93 -14.68
N ALA A 21 -16.14 12.06 -15.11
CA ALA A 21 -15.57 13.38 -14.88
C ALA A 21 -15.76 13.89 -13.43
N ASP A 22 -16.25 13.02 -12.53
CA ASP A 22 -16.76 13.40 -11.21
C ASP A 22 -15.81 13.05 -10.04
N GLY A 23 -14.64 12.46 -10.33
CA GLY A 23 -13.81 11.82 -9.31
C GLY A 23 -12.87 12.71 -8.47
N ILE A 24 -12.78 14.01 -8.74
CA ILE A 24 -11.90 14.94 -8.02
C ILE A 24 -12.75 16.05 -7.39
N THR A 25 -12.88 16.00 -6.07
CA THR A 25 -13.51 17.07 -5.29
C THR A 25 -12.42 17.87 -4.56
N GLY A 26 -12.55 19.20 -4.58
CA GLY A 26 -11.69 20.07 -3.79
C GLY A 26 -12.25 20.18 -2.37
N CYS A 27 -11.52 19.73 -1.36
CA CYS A 27 -11.85 20.01 0.04
C CYS A 27 -11.05 21.25 0.51
N PRO A 28 -11.67 22.22 1.20
CA PRO A 28 -10.95 23.30 1.82
C PRO A 28 -10.11 22.76 2.99
N ASP A 29 -8.80 23.00 2.97
CA ASP A 29 -7.94 22.84 4.15
C ASP A 29 -8.33 23.88 5.22
N SER A 30 -7.87 23.69 6.45
CA SER A 30 -7.98 24.62 7.60
C SER A 30 -7.56 26.08 7.33
N THR A 31 -6.95 26.33 6.17
CA THR A 31 -6.51 27.64 5.64
C THR A 31 -7.42 28.21 4.53
N GLY A 32 -8.50 27.51 4.15
CA GLY A 32 -9.41 27.91 3.07
C GLY A 32 -8.92 27.59 1.65
N VAL A 33 -7.78 26.91 1.52
CA VAL A 33 -7.22 26.50 0.22
C VAL A 33 -7.87 25.19 -0.23
N LEU A 34 -8.43 25.16 -1.44
CA LEU A 34 -8.97 23.95 -2.06
C LEU A 34 -7.81 23.04 -2.49
N VAL A 35 -7.67 21.90 -1.83
CA VAL A 35 -6.71 20.87 -2.24
C VAL A 35 -7.45 19.80 -3.04
N PRO A 36 -7.01 19.48 -4.27
CA PRO A 36 -7.65 18.44 -5.05
C PRO A 36 -7.45 17.09 -4.34
N THR A 37 -8.56 16.43 -4.01
CA THR A 37 -8.56 15.15 -3.32
C THR A 37 -9.27 14.08 -4.15
N LEU A 38 -8.86 12.84 -3.96
CA LEU A 38 -9.52 11.70 -4.60
C LEU A 38 -10.89 11.46 -3.93
N ALA A 39 -11.97 11.55 -4.70
CA ALA A 39 -13.33 11.42 -4.19
C ALA A 39 -13.66 10.01 -3.63
N ALA A 40 -12.96 8.97 -4.09
CA ALA A 40 -13.23 7.59 -3.71
C ALA A 40 -12.78 7.21 -2.28
N ALA A 41 -11.94 8.03 -1.63
CA ALA A 41 -11.40 7.71 -0.32
C ALA A 41 -12.30 8.24 0.81
N HIS A 42 -13.23 7.41 1.29
CA HIS A 42 -14.20 7.82 2.32
C HIS A 42 -13.61 8.02 3.72
N ARG A 43 -12.49 7.35 4.04
CA ARG A 43 -11.87 7.40 5.39
C ARG A 43 -10.77 8.45 5.52
N HIS A 44 -10.09 8.76 4.42
CA HIS A 44 -8.93 9.65 4.41
C HIS A 44 -8.95 10.52 3.16
N ALA A 45 -8.83 11.84 3.32
CA ALA A 45 -8.68 12.75 2.19
C ALA A 45 -7.30 12.50 1.52
N ILE A 46 -7.31 11.92 0.32
CA ILE A 46 -6.08 11.61 -0.42
C ILE A 46 -5.77 12.74 -1.38
N GLN A 47 -4.70 13.47 -1.12
CA GLN A 47 -4.28 14.58 -1.97
C GLN A 47 -3.76 14.09 -3.33
N VAL A 48 -4.28 14.70 -4.39
CA VAL A 48 -3.82 14.49 -5.77
C VAL A 48 -2.51 15.24 -5.97
N ARG A 49 -1.45 14.50 -6.31
CA ARG A 49 -0.14 15.09 -6.62
C ARG A 49 0.03 15.47 -8.07
N LYS A 50 -0.54 14.68 -8.98
CA LYS A 50 -0.48 14.94 -10.42
C LYS A 50 -1.68 14.32 -11.10
N LEU A 51 -2.29 15.06 -12.01
CA LEU A 51 -3.34 14.58 -12.90
C LEU A 51 -2.84 14.62 -14.35
N THR A 52 -3.05 13.54 -15.07
CA THR A 52 -2.73 13.43 -16.50
C THR A 52 -3.97 12.95 -17.23
N VAL A 53 -4.44 13.70 -18.22
CA VAL A 53 -5.67 13.35 -18.98
C VAL A 53 -5.34 12.66 -20.30
N PHE A 54 -4.24 13.06 -20.95
CA PHE A 54 -3.79 12.53 -22.24
C PHE A 54 -2.31 12.10 -22.15
N PRO A 55 -1.87 10.99 -22.78
CA PRO A 55 -2.62 10.08 -23.66
C PRO A 55 -3.44 9.01 -22.93
N ARG A 56 -3.23 8.82 -21.62
CA ARG A 56 -4.03 7.93 -20.78
C ARG A 56 -4.42 8.66 -19.49
N PRO A 57 -5.68 8.60 -19.06
CA PRO A 57 -6.12 9.18 -17.79
C PRO A 57 -5.42 8.50 -16.60
N GLU A 58 -4.55 9.25 -15.92
CA GLU A 58 -3.78 8.79 -14.76
C GLU A 58 -3.76 9.85 -13.66
N VAL A 59 -4.02 9.43 -12.42
CA VAL A 59 -3.90 10.26 -11.22
C VAL A 59 -2.78 9.70 -10.37
N LYS A 60 -1.84 10.55 -9.96
CA LYS A 60 -0.77 10.22 -9.03
C LYS A 60 -1.15 10.70 -7.64
N VAL A 61 -1.20 9.78 -6.70
CA VAL A 61 -1.51 10.05 -5.29
C VAL A 61 -0.47 9.39 -4.37
N MET A 62 -0.47 9.79 -3.10
CA MET A 62 0.25 9.08 -2.06
C MET A 62 -0.78 8.43 -1.13
N LEU A 63 -0.76 7.11 -1.07
CA LEU A 63 -1.51 6.39 -0.05
C LEU A 63 -0.82 6.49 1.30
N PRO A 64 -1.56 6.35 2.40
CA PRO A 64 -0.95 6.20 3.71
C PRO A 64 -0.15 4.89 3.74
N VAL A 65 1.04 4.94 4.34
CA VAL A 65 1.94 3.79 4.43
C VAL A 65 1.45 2.88 5.55
N ALA A 66 1.24 1.60 5.24
CA ALA A 66 0.92 0.61 6.26
C ALA A 66 2.16 0.36 7.13
N TYR A 67 1.96 0.17 8.43
CA TYR A 67 3.06 -0.06 9.34
C TYR A 67 2.69 -0.93 10.51
N MET A 68 3.71 -1.56 11.09
CA MET A 68 3.62 -2.29 12.33
C MET A 68 4.87 -2.00 13.17
N CYS A 69 4.64 -1.53 14.39
CA CYS A 69 5.69 -1.15 15.33
C CYS A 69 5.79 -2.17 16.45
N TYR A 70 7.01 -2.45 16.86
CA TYR A 70 7.31 -3.39 17.94
C TYR A 70 8.11 -2.76 19.07
N ASN A 71 7.92 -3.26 20.29
CA ASN A 71 8.80 -2.98 21.41
C ASN A 71 10.03 -3.92 21.42
N SER A 72 10.94 -3.73 22.38
CA SER A 72 12.14 -4.55 22.54
C SER A 72 11.88 -6.02 22.86
N SER A 73 10.69 -6.34 23.38
CA SER A 73 10.25 -7.70 23.68
C SER A 73 9.57 -8.38 22.47
N GLY A 74 9.45 -7.69 21.33
CA GLY A 74 8.77 -8.21 20.14
C GLY A 74 7.26 -8.07 20.15
N ASN A 75 6.66 -7.36 21.11
CA ASN A 75 5.21 -7.12 21.14
C ASN A 75 4.85 -5.94 20.25
N VAL A 76 3.74 -6.06 19.52
CA VAL A 76 3.19 -4.99 18.68
C VAL A 76 2.70 -3.84 19.57
N THR A 77 3.19 -2.63 19.33
CA THR A 77 2.79 -1.42 20.06
C THR A 77 1.85 -0.53 19.26
N LYS A 78 1.97 -0.55 17.93
CA LYS A 78 1.16 0.26 17.03
C LYS A 78 1.06 -0.45 15.69
N GLN A 79 -0.10 -0.39 15.05
CA GLN A 79 -0.29 -0.96 13.73
C GLN A 79 -1.28 -0.14 12.90
N PHE A 80 -1.10 -0.17 11.59
CA PHE A 80 -2.00 0.38 10.60
C PHE A 80 -1.85 -0.43 9.31
N ASP A 81 -2.95 -0.93 8.79
CA ASP A 81 -3.03 -1.82 7.64
C ASP A 81 -2.99 -1.07 6.29
N GLY A 82 -2.95 0.26 6.29
CA GLY A 82 -2.93 1.02 5.04
C GLY A 82 -4.27 1.04 4.32
N ASP A 83 -5.36 0.67 4.99
CA ASP A 83 -6.69 0.52 4.40
C ASP A 83 -7.12 1.77 3.61
N VAL A 84 -7.28 1.59 2.30
CA VAL A 84 -7.90 2.56 1.41
C VAL A 84 -8.76 1.83 0.39
N GLU A 85 -10.06 2.11 0.47
CA GLU A 85 -11.05 1.80 -0.55
C GLU A 85 -10.89 2.81 -1.69
N LEU A 86 -10.41 2.36 -2.86
CA LEU A 86 -10.14 3.24 -4.00
C LEU A 86 -11.18 3.07 -5.11
N ASN A 87 -11.82 1.91 -5.20
CA ASN A 87 -12.68 1.57 -6.33
C ASN A 87 -14.16 1.35 -5.95
N ASN A 88 -14.66 2.00 -4.89
CA ASN A 88 -16.07 1.88 -4.50
C ASN A 88 -17.05 2.28 -5.61
N GLU A 89 -16.68 3.25 -6.44
CA GLU A 89 -17.48 3.73 -7.57
C GLU A 89 -17.12 3.05 -8.90
N GLY A 90 -16.16 2.11 -8.93
CA GLY A 90 -15.75 1.41 -10.16
C GLY A 90 -14.89 2.25 -11.13
N VAL A 91 -14.49 3.46 -10.72
CA VAL A 91 -13.84 4.46 -11.59
C VAL A 91 -12.31 4.47 -11.49
N TYR A 92 -11.72 3.84 -10.46
CA TYR A 92 -10.27 3.88 -10.21
C TYR A 92 -9.66 2.48 -10.16
N ARG A 93 -8.54 2.30 -10.86
CA ARG A 93 -7.74 1.08 -10.75
C ARG A 93 -6.28 1.40 -10.45
N ILE A 94 -5.66 0.63 -9.56
CA ILE A 94 -4.22 0.74 -9.29
C ILE A 94 -3.44 0.25 -10.51
N SER A 95 -2.53 1.08 -11.01
CA SER A 95 -1.70 0.75 -12.17
C SER A 95 -0.58 -0.23 -11.79
N ASN A 96 -0.68 -1.47 -12.21
CA ASN A 96 0.36 -2.48 -12.03
C ASN A 96 1.65 -2.22 -12.83
N GLU A 97 1.58 -1.42 -13.89
CA GLU A 97 2.74 -1.09 -14.73
C GLU A 97 3.63 0.01 -14.12
N ARG A 98 3.09 0.78 -13.17
CA ARG A 98 3.76 1.97 -12.62
C ARG A 98 3.88 1.97 -11.10
N ASN A 99 3.37 0.94 -10.45
CA ASN A 99 3.44 0.76 -9.00
C ASN A 99 4.02 -0.60 -8.68
N MET A 100 4.76 -0.66 -7.58
CA MET A 100 5.23 -1.89 -6.97
C MET A 100 4.90 -1.85 -5.48
N PHE A 101 4.68 -3.02 -4.90
CA PHE A 101 4.49 -3.17 -3.47
C PHE A 101 5.86 -3.34 -2.81
N VAL A 102 6.18 -2.46 -1.86
CA VAL A 102 7.46 -2.46 -1.15
C VAL A 102 7.23 -2.79 0.31
N VAL A 103 8.03 -3.69 0.86
CA VAL A 103 8.03 -4.08 2.27
C VAL A 103 9.41 -3.78 2.83
N ILE A 104 9.45 -3.13 3.99
CA ILE A 104 10.66 -2.81 4.74
C ILE A 104 10.48 -3.35 6.15
N GLY A 105 11.36 -4.24 6.57
CA GLY A 105 11.24 -4.93 7.84
C GLY A 105 12.27 -6.04 8.00
N CYS A 106 12.26 -6.69 9.17
CA CYS A 106 13.15 -7.80 9.47
C CYS A 106 12.35 -8.95 10.08
N ASN A 107 12.49 -10.15 9.50
CA ASN A 107 11.73 -11.34 9.87
C ASN A 107 10.23 -11.09 9.71
N THR A 108 9.84 -10.62 8.53
CA THR A 108 8.49 -10.14 8.30
C THR A 108 8.05 -10.53 6.92
N VAL A 109 6.85 -11.10 6.85
CA VAL A 109 6.12 -11.26 5.62
C VAL A 109 4.99 -10.23 5.61
N ALA A 110 4.85 -9.52 4.50
CA ALA A 110 3.72 -8.64 4.30
C ALA A 110 3.17 -8.85 2.91
N TRP A 111 1.85 -8.75 2.80
CA TRP A 111 1.16 -8.93 1.53
C TRP A 111 -0.06 -8.03 1.43
N ASN A 112 -0.38 -7.67 0.20
CA ASN A 112 -1.65 -7.08 -0.16
C ASN A 112 -2.57 -8.17 -0.72
N GLN A 113 -3.87 -8.04 -0.46
CA GLN A 113 -4.87 -8.99 -0.94
C GLN A 113 -6.03 -8.23 -1.59
N HIS A 114 -6.55 -8.80 -2.67
CA HIS A 114 -7.79 -8.29 -3.26
C HIS A 114 -8.98 -8.66 -2.36
N VAL A 115 -9.73 -7.66 -1.91
CA VAL A 115 -10.96 -7.84 -1.14
C VAL A 115 -12.09 -8.16 -2.12
N ASP A 116 -12.48 -9.44 -2.16
CA ASP A 116 -13.64 -9.99 -2.89
C ASP A 116 -13.44 -10.28 -4.39
N SER A 117 -12.61 -11.28 -4.71
CA SER A 117 -12.34 -11.70 -6.10
C SER A 117 -13.45 -12.56 -6.72
N GLY A 118 -14.59 -12.74 -6.05
CA GLY A 118 -15.58 -13.76 -6.43
C GLY A 118 -15.07 -15.21 -6.33
N GLY A 119 -13.91 -15.41 -5.71
CA GLY A 119 -13.32 -16.73 -5.50
C GLY A 119 -14.12 -17.57 -4.51
N LYS A 120 -14.14 -18.90 -4.70
CA LYS A 120 -14.86 -19.85 -3.83
C LYS A 120 -13.88 -20.72 -3.04
N GLY A 121 -14.25 -21.03 -1.79
CA GLY A 121 -13.45 -21.92 -0.93
C GLY A 121 -12.08 -21.34 -0.57
N LEU A 122 -11.03 -22.16 -0.68
CA LEU A 122 -9.65 -21.80 -0.32
C LEU A 122 -9.04 -20.67 -1.18
N TYR A 123 -9.67 -20.32 -2.30
CA TYR A 123 -9.18 -19.32 -3.27
C TYR A 123 -10.01 -18.03 -3.27
N ARG A 124 -10.68 -17.69 -2.15
CA ARG A 124 -11.56 -16.51 -2.05
C ARG A 124 -10.87 -15.20 -2.39
N ASN A 125 -9.58 -15.10 -2.07
CA ASN A 125 -8.72 -13.99 -2.45
C ASN A 125 -7.80 -14.50 -3.57
N LEU A 126 -8.19 -14.33 -4.83
CA LEU A 126 -7.50 -14.93 -5.98
C LEU A 126 -6.09 -14.34 -6.21
N TYR A 127 -5.81 -13.18 -5.62
CA TYR A 127 -4.56 -12.47 -5.85
C TYR A 127 -3.96 -11.96 -4.53
N TYR A 128 -2.81 -12.52 -4.19
CA TYR A 128 -1.91 -12.05 -3.15
C TYR A 128 -0.62 -11.55 -3.79
N ALA A 129 -0.21 -10.34 -3.43
CA ALA A 129 1.13 -9.86 -3.74
C ALA A 129 1.83 -9.47 -2.45
N GLY A 130 2.91 -10.16 -2.16
CA GLY A 130 3.68 -9.94 -0.95
C GLY A 130 5.08 -10.51 -1.07
N CYS A 131 5.90 -10.19 -0.09
CA CYS A 131 7.24 -10.72 0.01
C CYS A 131 7.66 -10.86 1.47
N VAL A 132 8.67 -11.70 1.67
CA VAL A 132 9.29 -11.92 2.97
C VAL A 132 10.61 -11.16 3.03
N THR A 133 10.89 -10.58 4.18
CA THR A 133 12.13 -9.90 4.52
C THR A 133 12.79 -10.61 5.69
N TYR A 134 14.08 -10.89 5.56
CA TYR A 134 14.89 -11.53 6.59
C TYR A 134 16.13 -10.69 6.90
N CYS A 135 16.58 -10.74 8.15
CA CYS A 135 17.78 -10.04 8.58
C CYS A 135 18.48 -10.83 9.67
N GLY A 136 19.82 -10.89 9.62
CA GLY A 136 20.61 -11.36 10.77
C GLY A 136 20.57 -10.38 11.94
N ASP A 137 20.56 -9.08 11.64
CA ASP A 137 20.34 -8.00 12.59
C ASP A 137 19.67 -6.80 11.91
N SER A 138 19.28 -5.80 12.67
CA SER A 138 18.68 -4.59 12.11
C SER A 138 19.60 -3.77 11.22
N ARG A 139 20.92 -3.98 11.32
CA ARG A 139 21.93 -3.28 10.50
C ARG A 139 22.05 -3.91 9.12
N SER A 140 21.56 -5.12 8.95
CA SER A 140 21.55 -5.87 7.68
C SER A 140 20.58 -5.27 6.67
N ALA A 141 19.58 -4.51 7.12
CA ALA A 141 18.70 -3.73 6.26
C ALA A 141 19.45 -2.48 5.75
N MET A 142 20.11 -2.63 4.60
CA MET A 142 20.89 -1.56 3.97
C MET A 142 20.36 -1.25 2.57
N ASP A 143 20.48 0.01 2.17
CA ASP A 143 20.16 0.47 0.82
C ASP A 143 20.95 -0.33 -0.23
N GLY A 144 20.25 -0.76 -1.29
CA GLY A 144 20.82 -1.54 -2.39
C GLY A 144 20.66 -3.06 -2.28
N LYS A 145 20.15 -3.61 -1.16
CA LYS A 145 19.85 -5.05 -1.00
C LYS A 145 18.35 -5.36 -0.87
N CYS A 146 17.53 -4.72 -1.70
CA CYS A 146 16.06 -4.80 -1.62
C CYS A 146 15.44 -6.02 -2.31
N ALA A 147 16.04 -7.19 -2.11
CA ALA A 147 15.58 -8.47 -2.66
C ALA A 147 15.45 -9.52 -1.54
N GLY A 148 14.88 -9.13 -0.40
CA GLY A 148 14.57 -10.00 0.73
C GLY A 148 15.43 -9.78 1.97
N VAL A 149 16.46 -8.93 1.93
CA VAL A 149 17.27 -8.59 3.12
C VAL A 149 16.90 -7.20 3.62
N GLY A 150 16.09 -7.12 4.68
CA GLY A 150 15.63 -5.85 5.24
C GLY A 150 14.57 -5.10 4.42
N CYS A 151 14.54 -5.31 3.10
CA CYS A 151 13.43 -4.88 2.25
C CYS A 151 13.26 -5.77 1.01
N CYS A 152 12.07 -5.73 0.45
CA CYS A 152 11.72 -6.39 -0.81
C CYS A 152 10.68 -5.57 -1.56
N HIS A 153 10.70 -5.69 -2.88
CA HIS A 153 9.68 -5.15 -3.75
C HIS A 153 9.08 -6.26 -4.62
N VAL A 154 7.79 -6.18 -4.89
CA VAL A 154 7.09 -7.10 -5.78
C VAL A 154 6.14 -6.34 -6.69
N ASP A 155 6.00 -6.84 -7.90
CA ASP A 155 4.99 -6.32 -8.83
C ASP A 155 3.60 -6.66 -8.30
N ILE A 156 2.66 -5.73 -8.46
CA ILE A 156 1.29 -5.94 -8.04
C ILE A 156 0.45 -6.58 -9.15
N PRO A 157 -0.54 -7.41 -8.81
CA PRO A 157 -1.48 -7.97 -9.77
C PRO A 157 -2.34 -6.85 -10.39
N PRO A 158 -2.74 -6.99 -11.67
CA PRO A 158 -3.53 -5.98 -12.37
C PRO A 158 -4.92 -5.74 -11.77
N GLU A 159 -5.44 -6.71 -11.01
CA GLU A 159 -6.78 -6.65 -10.41
C GLU A 159 -6.81 -6.03 -9.01
N LEU A 160 -5.71 -5.43 -8.53
CA LEU A 160 -5.72 -4.78 -7.21
C LEU A 160 -6.58 -3.49 -7.24
N THR A 161 -7.71 -3.52 -6.54
CA THR A 161 -8.70 -2.42 -6.50
C THR A 161 -8.65 -1.62 -5.21
N ASN A 162 -8.31 -2.26 -4.10
CA ASN A 162 -8.17 -1.65 -2.78
C ASN A 162 -6.75 -1.88 -2.26
N ASN A 163 -6.31 -1.02 -1.36
CA ASN A 163 -5.03 -1.20 -0.69
C ASN A 163 -5.27 -1.60 0.77
N VAL A 164 -5.02 -2.87 1.09
CA VAL A 164 -5.02 -3.36 2.48
C VAL A 164 -3.81 -4.29 2.64
N VAL A 165 -2.96 -3.99 3.62
CA VAL A 165 -1.73 -4.73 3.88
C VAL A 165 -1.87 -5.54 5.15
N THR A 166 -1.63 -6.84 5.03
CA THR A 166 -1.50 -7.74 6.17
C THR A 166 -0.01 -7.99 6.44
N PHE A 167 0.34 -8.04 7.71
CA PHE A 167 1.69 -8.38 8.16
C PHE A 167 1.67 -9.60 9.05
N GLU A 168 2.68 -10.45 8.90
CA GLU A 168 2.99 -11.51 9.85
C GLU A 168 4.49 -11.54 10.15
N GLN A 169 4.82 -12.02 11.35
CA GLN A 169 6.20 -12.24 11.75
C GLN A 169 6.67 -13.58 11.18
N TRP A 170 7.78 -13.56 10.45
CA TRP A 170 8.38 -14.79 9.94
C TRP A 170 9.19 -15.47 11.05
N PRO A 171 8.97 -16.78 11.34
CA PRO A 171 9.73 -17.49 12.36
C PRO A 171 11.22 -17.46 12.04
N ARG A 172 12.05 -17.28 13.07
CA ARG A 172 13.47 -17.64 12.97
C ARG A 172 13.53 -19.16 13.07
N GLY A 173 14.14 -19.80 12.09
CA GLY A 173 14.44 -21.23 12.18
C GLY A 173 15.52 -21.39 13.25
N ASP A 174 15.12 -21.90 14.40
CA ASP A 174 16.01 -22.40 15.46
C ASP A 174 16.26 -23.91 15.25
#